data_AF-A0A9K3D767-F1
#
_entry.id   AF-A0A9K3D767-F1
#
_cell.length_a   1.000
_cell.length_b   1.000
_cell.length_c   1.000
_cell.angle_alpha   90.00
_cell.angle_beta   90.00
_cell.angle_gamma   90.00
#
_symmetry.space_group_name_H-M   'P 1'
#
loop_
_entity.id
_entity.type
_entity.pdbx_description
1 polymer ?
#
loop_
_entity_poly.entity_id
_entity_poly.type
_entity_poly.pdbx_seq_one_letter_code
_entity_poly.pdbx_strand_id
1 'polypeptide(L)'
;EFKTDNPDRGTWNYFSLFQAAYGLLGKYIQEATHSPVEDATVSMQIYREWVMTGSTQKARTKLTKMRNERLFPRRPANPLHIDGVCGAKYRPEKCICGQKTALDNE
;
A
#
# COMPACT_ATOMS: atom_id res chain seq x y z
N GLU A 1 2.24 11.34 -11.29
CA GLU A 1 1.67 10.78 -10.04
C GLU A 1 0.60 9.72 -10.32
N PHE A 2 0.63 8.59 -9.62
CA PHE A 2 -0.34 7.50 -9.76
C PHE A 2 -1.44 7.63 -8.70
N LYS A 3 -2.57 8.26 -9.07
CA LYS A 3 -3.74 8.42 -8.22
C LYS A 3 -5.01 8.11 -9.00
N THR A 4 -6.04 7.68 -8.27
CA THR A 4 -7.40 7.48 -8.79
C THR A 4 -8.37 8.23 -7.89
N ASP A 5 -9.49 8.66 -8.46
CA ASP A 5 -10.52 9.34 -7.70
C ASP A 5 -11.18 8.40 -6.66
N ASN A 6 -11.56 8.95 -5.52
CA ASN A 6 -12.34 8.28 -4.48
C ASN A 6 -13.70 8.96 -4.37
N PRO A 7 -14.74 8.46 -5.08
CA PRO A 7 -16.04 9.10 -5.10
C PRO A 7 -16.71 9.11 -3.72
N ASP A 8 -16.41 8.14 -2.85
CA ASP A 8 -17.03 8.02 -1.52
C ASP A 8 -16.54 9.09 -0.53
N ARG A 9 -15.34 9.62 -0.74
CA ARG A 9 -14.70 10.59 0.17
C ARG A 9 -14.38 11.92 -0.49
N GLY A 10 -14.60 12.08 -1.79
CA GLY A 10 -14.16 13.24 -2.56
C GLY A 10 -12.64 13.48 -2.49
N THR A 11 -11.85 12.42 -2.30
CA THR A 11 -10.39 12.51 -2.12
C THR A 11 -9.64 11.67 -3.15
N TRP A 12 -8.34 11.89 -3.29
CA TRP A 12 -7.51 11.06 -4.15
C TRP A 12 -7.05 9.79 -3.43
N ASN A 13 -7.29 8.63 -4.03
CA ASN A 13 -6.64 7.40 -3.61
C ASN A 13 -5.31 7.23 -4.35
N TYR A 14 -4.22 7.22 -3.60
CA TYR A 14 -2.89 6.92 -4.13
C TYR A 14 -2.66 5.40 -4.22
N PHE A 15 -1.77 4.99 -5.11
CA PHE A 15 -1.24 3.63 -5.14
C PHE A 15 0.05 3.57 -4.34
N SER A 16 0.20 2.55 -3.49
CA SER A 16 1.47 2.33 -2.79
C SER A 16 2.57 1.95 -3.78
N LEU A 17 3.84 2.12 -3.38
CA LEU A 17 4.97 1.72 -4.22
C LEU A 17 4.88 0.25 -4.63
N PHE A 18 4.47 -0.62 -3.71
CA PHE A 18 4.21 -2.03 -4.00
C PHE A 18 3.11 -2.27 -5.03
N GLN A 19 1.99 -1.56 -4.92
CA GLN A 19 0.91 -1.68 -5.92
C GLN A 19 1.41 -1.23 -7.30
N ALA A 20 2.20 -0.16 -7.35
CA ALA A 20 2.81 0.30 -8.59
C ALA A 20 3.85 -0.69 -9.13
N ALA A 21 4.73 -1.23 -8.29
CA ALA A 21 5.74 -2.22 -8.66
C ALA A 21 5.09 -3.50 -9.22
N TYR A 22 4.09 -4.03 -8.52
CA TYR A 22 3.37 -5.21 -8.95
C TYR A 22 2.59 -4.95 -10.24
N GLY A 23 1.79 -3.89 -10.27
CA GLY A 23 0.90 -3.62 -11.40
C GLY A 23 1.62 -3.14 -12.66
N LEU A 24 2.74 -2.43 -12.53
CA LEU A 24 3.45 -1.84 -13.67
C LEU A 24 4.66 -2.66 -14.10
N LEU A 25 5.41 -3.23 -13.15
CA LEU A 25 6.65 -3.96 -13.42
C LEU A 25 6.53 -5.48 -13.20
N GLY A 26 5.43 -5.97 -12.63
CA GLY A 26 5.29 -7.38 -12.25
C GLY A 26 6.20 -7.80 -11.10
N LYS A 27 6.73 -6.82 -10.33
CA LYS A 27 7.67 -7.08 -9.23
C LYS A 27 6.95 -7.15 -7.90
N TYR A 28 7.25 -8.20 -7.13
CA TYR A 28 6.88 -8.29 -5.73
C TYR A 28 8.05 -7.72 -4.90
N ILE A 29 7.76 -6.75 -4.05
CA ILE A 29 8.75 -6.02 -3.24
C ILE A 29 8.31 -6.01 -1.78
N GLN A 30 9.21 -5.71 -0.84
CA GLN A 30 8.89 -5.57 0.59
C GLN A 30 8.28 -6.86 1.18
N GLU A 31 8.75 -8.05 0.78
CA GLU A 31 8.19 -9.34 1.23
C GLU A 31 8.41 -9.61 2.72
N ALA A 32 9.60 -9.30 3.23
CA ALA A 32 9.96 -9.53 4.62
C ALA A 32 10.19 -8.21 5.37
N THR A 33 11.03 -7.34 4.83
CA THR A 33 11.37 -6.04 5.40
C THR A 33 11.51 -5.00 4.30
N HIS A 34 11.33 -3.73 4.67
CA HIS A 34 11.58 -2.63 3.74
C HIS A 34 13.07 -2.45 3.50
N SER A 35 13.48 -2.43 2.23
CA SER A 35 14.84 -2.07 1.82
C SER A 35 14.80 -0.71 1.12
N PRO A 36 15.44 0.34 1.68
CA PRO A 36 15.50 1.64 1.03
C PRO A 36 16.12 1.58 -0.37
N VAL A 37 17.07 0.67 -0.58
CA VAL A 37 17.72 0.47 -1.89
C VAL A 37 16.74 -0.16 -2.88
N GLU A 38 15.96 -1.16 -2.46
CA GLU A 38 14.90 -1.76 -3.30
C GLU A 38 13.85 -0.70 -3.66
N ASP A 39 13.37 0.04 -2.66
CA ASP A 39 12.33 1.07 -2.83
C ASP A 39 12.80 2.16 -3.80
N ALA A 40 14.04 2.64 -3.65
CA ALA A 40 14.63 3.64 -4.55
C ALA A 40 14.81 3.10 -5.97
N THR A 41 15.32 1.87 -6.11
CA THR A 41 15.56 1.23 -7.41
C THR A 41 14.25 1.06 -8.18
N VAL A 42 13.22 0.55 -7.51
CA VAL A 42 11.91 0.32 -8.11
C VAL A 42 11.22 1.64 -8.44
N SER A 43 11.33 2.64 -7.58
CA SER A 43 10.79 3.99 -7.83
C SER A 43 11.40 4.61 -9.09
N MET A 44 12.73 4.53 -9.23
CA MET A 44 13.43 5.05 -10.41
C MET A 44 13.09 4.26 -11.68
N GLN A 45 12.89 2.96 -11.58
CA GLN A 45 12.46 2.14 -12.71
C GLN A 45 11.05 2.53 -13.19
N ILE A 46 10.09 2.68 -12.26
CA ILE A 46 8.74 3.15 -12.58
C ILE A 46 8.80 4.53 -13.24
N TYR A 47 9.61 5.44 -12.71
CA TYR A 47 9.79 6.77 -13.28
C TYR A 47 10.29 6.70 -14.73
N ARG A 48 11.36 5.93 -14.99
CA ARG A 48 11.94 5.77 -16.32
C ARG A 48 10.96 5.17 -17.32
N GLU A 49 10.25 4.11 -16.94
CA GLU A 49 9.41 3.35 -17.88
C GLU A 49 8.03 3.98 -18.12
N TRP A 50 7.44 4.65 -17.12
CA TRP A 50 6.05 5.12 -17.19
C TRP A 50 5.87 6.62 -17.09
N VAL A 51 6.80 7.34 -16.45
CA VAL A 51 6.71 8.80 -16.29
C VAL A 51 7.49 9.50 -17.39
N MET A 52 8.77 9.18 -17.56
CA MET A 52 9.62 9.80 -18.60
C MET A 52 9.11 9.53 -20.01
N THR A 53 8.49 8.38 -20.26
CA THR A 53 7.91 8.01 -21.56
C THR A 53 6.53 8.64 -21.83
N GLY A 54 5.99 9.43 -20.90
CA GLY A 54 4.64 10.00 -21.02
C GLY A 54 3.50 8.98 -20.83
N SER A 55 3.80 7.73 -20.47
CA SER A 55 2.81 6.65 -20.32
C SER A 55 2.02 6.69 -19.00
N THR A 56 2.01 7.82 -18.29
CA THR A 56 1.43 7.92 -16.95
C THR A 56 -0.08 7.69 -16.93
N GLN A 57 -0.80 8.11 -17.98
CA GLN A 57 -2.24 7.87 -18.06
C GLN A 57 -2.56 6.38 -18.22
N LYS A 58 -1.81 5.68 -19.09
CA LYS A 58 -1.93 4.22 -19.27
C LYS A 58 -1.63 3.46 -17.99
N ALA A 59 -0.60 3.88 -17.25
CA ALA A 59 -0.28 3.33 -15.94
C ALA A 59 -1.44 3.48 -14.94
N ARG A 60 -2.04 4.68 -14.84
CA ARG A 60 -3.20 4.93 -13.97
C ARG A 60 -4.37 4.04 -14.34
N THR A 61 -4.75 3.98 -15.61
CA THR A 61 -5.85 3.12 -16.08
C THR A 61 -5.59 1.66 -15.72
N LYS A 62 -4.37 1.17 -15.91
CA LYS A 62 -3.99 -0.20 -15.55
C LYS A 62 -4.14 -0.46 -14.05
N LEU A 63 -3.59 0.41 -13.21
CA LEU A 63 -3.63 0.28 -11.75
C LEU A 63 -5.06 0.38 -11.19
N THR A 64 -5.87 1.30 -11.72
CA THR A 64 -7.29 1.42 -11.37
C THR A 64 -8.07 0.18 -11.77
N LYS A 65 -7.85 -0.35 -12.99
CA LYS A 65 -8.47 -1.60 -13.42
C LYS A 65 -8.14 -2.74 -12.47
N MET A 66 -6.85 -2.93 -12.15
CA MET A 66 -6.41 -3.96 -11.20
C MET A 66 -7.02 -3.80 -9.81
N ARG A 67 -7.20 -2.56 -9.33
CA ARG A 67 -7.88 -2.29 -8.05
C ARG A 67 -9.34 -2.73 -8.10
N ASN A 68 -10.07 -2.32 -9.13
CA ASN A 68 -11.49 -2.61 -9.30
C ASN A 68 -11.73 -4.11 -9.46
N GLU A 69 -10.85 -4.80 -10.18
CA GLU A 69 -10.88 -6.25 -10.40
C GLU A 69 -10.25 -7.05 -9.24
N ARG A 70 -9.78 -6.38 -8.17
CA ARG A 70 -9.15 -7.00 -6.99
C ARG A 70 -7.97 -7.93 -7.33
N LEU A 71 -7.17 -7.55 -8.33
CA LEU A 71 -6.02 -8.34 -8.81
C LEU A 71 -4.73 -8.09 -8.02
N PHE A 72 -4.73 -7.16 -7.07
CA PHE A 72 -3.57 -6.96 -6.21
C PHE A 72 -3.45 -8.10 -5.19
N PRO A 73 -2.24 -8.62 -4.94
CA PRO A 73 -2.02 -9.63 -3.93
C PRO A 73 -2.44 -9.12 -2.54
N ARG A 74 -3.03 -10.01 -1.74
CA ARG A 74 -3.34 -9.71 -0.35
C ARG A 74 -2.04 -9.59 0.43
N ARG A 75 -1.83 -8.43 1.03
CA ARG A 75 -0.75 -8.25 2.00
C ARG A 75 -1.09 -8.95 3.31
N PRO A 76 -0.11 -9.56 3.99
CA PRO A 76 -0.31 -10.05 5.35
C PRO A 76 -0.78 -8.88 6.23
N ALA A 77 -1.63 -9.19 7.20
CA ALA A 77 -2.05 -8.19 8.18
C ALA A 77 -0.83 -7.71 8.97
N ASN A 78 -0.77 -6.42 9.27
CA ASN A 78 0.28 -5.89 10.13
C ASN A 78 0.26 -6.65 11.47
N PRO A 79 1.42 -7.01 12.02
CA PRO A 79 1.48 -7.67 13.31
C PRO A 79 0.86 -6.75 14.37
N LEU A 80 0.06 -7.34 15.26
CA LEU A 80 -0.59 -6.61 16.35
C LEU A 80 0.43 -6.11 17.39
N HIS A 81 1.56 -6.81 17.48
CA HIS A 81 2.64 -6.58 18.42
C HIS A 81 3.96 -6.41 17.67
N ILE A 82 4.68 -5.34 17.97
CA ILE A 82 6.02 -5.05 17.43
C ILE A 82 6.92 -4.84 18.65
N ASP A 83 7.93 -5.68 18.83
CA ASP A 83 8.89 -5.59 19.95
C ASP A 83 8.23 -5.52 21.34
N GLY A 84 7.13 -6.28 21.53
CA GLY A 84 6.37 -6.29 22.79
C GLY A 84 5.43 -5.08 22.97
N VAL A 85 5.36 -4.18 22.00
CA VAL A 85 4.47 -3.01 22.00
C VAL A 85 3.22 -3.31 21.17
N CYS A 86 2.04 -3.04 21.74
CA CYS A 86 0.78 -3.12 21.01
C CYS A 86 0.61 -1.91 20.09
N GLY A 87 0.72 -2.13 18.78
CA GLY A 87 0.63 -1.07 17.75
C GLY A 87 -0.69 -1.02 16.99
N ALA A 88 -1.64 -1.91 17.30
CA ALA A 88 -2.91 -2.02 16.60
C ALA A 88 -4.08 -1.37 17.37
N LYS A 89 -5.21 -1.15 16.68
CA LYS A 89 -6.47 -0.74 17.32
C LYS A 89 -6.82 -1.75 18.42
N TYR A 90 -7.24 -1.25 19.59
CA TYR A 90 -7.59 -2.09 20.73
C TYR A 90 -8.58 -3.20 20.36
N ARG A 91 -8.21 -4.43 20.73
CA ARG A 91 -9.02 -5.64 20.62
C ARG A 91 -8.77 -6.48 21.88
N PRO A 92 -9.74 -6.56 22.82
CA PRO A 92 -9.51 -7.17 24.13
C PRO A 92 -9.00 -8.62 24.04
N GLU A 93 -9.45 -9.37 23.05
CA GLU A 93 -9.05 -10.77 22.85
C GLU A 93 -7.63 -10.97 22.28
N LYS A 94 -7.00 -9.90 21.77
CA LYS A 94 -5.71 -10.01 21.06
C LYS A 94 -4.62 -9.07 21.59
N CYS A 95 -4.96 -8.12 22.46
CA CYS A 95 -4.03 -7.15 23.01
C CYS A 95 -3.28 -7.72 24.22
N ILE A 96 -1.96 -7.58 24.23
CA ILE A 96 -1.11 -7.94 25.37
C ILE A 96 -1.02 -6.86 26.46
N CYS A 97 -1.32 -5.60 26.12
CA CYS A 97 -1.11 -4.46 27.04
C CYS A 97 -2.33 -4.13 27.92
N GLY A 98 -3.52 -4.66 27.60
CA GLY A 98 -4.77 -4.34 28.31
C GLY A 98 -5.23 -2.87 28.21
N GLN A 99 -4.51 -2.02 27.47
CA GLN A 99 -4.81 -0.60 27.37
C GLN A 99 -5.81 -0.34 26.23
N LYS A 100 -7.01 0.11 26.60
CA LYS A 100 -8.00 0.61 25.65
C LYS A 100 -7.44 1.82 24.92
N THR A 101 -7.17 1.72 23.62
CA THR A 101 -6.94 2.90 22.78
C THR A 101 -8.27 3.66 22.63
N ALA A 102 -8.26 4.97 22.86
CA ALA A 102 -9.44 5.85 23.00
C ALA A 102 -10.36 6.01 21.77
N LEU A 103 -10.44 5.02 20.87
CA LEU A 103 -11.36 4.99 19.72
C LEU A 103 -12.38 3.86 19.86
N ASP A 104 -12.98 3.76 21.05
CA ASP A 104 -14.26 3.11 21.27
C ASP A 104 -15.31 4.23 21.22
N ASN A 105 -15.68 4.65 20.02
CA ASN A 105 -16.95 5.37 19.86
C ASN A 105 -18.02 4.29 19.89
N GLU A 106 -18.81 4.30 20.97
CA GLU A 106 -20.09 3.60 21.09
C GLU A 106 -21.04 3.91 19.92
#